data_AF-A0A6P8KB55-F1
#
_entry.id   AF-A0A6P8KB55-F1
#
_cell.length_a   1.000
_cell.length_b   1.000
_cell.length_c   1.000
_cell.angle_alpha   90.00
_cell.angle_beta   90.00
_cell.angle_gamma   90.00
#
_symmetry.space_group_name_H-M   'P 1'
#
loop_
_entity.id
_entity.type
_entity.pdbx_description
1 polymer ?
#
loop_
_entity_poly.entity_id
_entity_poly.type
_entity_poly.pdbx_seq_one_letter_code
_entity_poly.pdbx_strand_id
1 'polypeptide(L)'
;MHSFLIAAVAFLSYTCGAPADSGALTLNESNPEDSDESVETSPPIDWSSGYWITTTPLPPIVNLPDADKAALCQFLGSFEAFRMQHFAVIWAANMEFLSNAEKHFAKELQEEMDKLRNSPADRKYMKMDPTQANAIVRNATAYKEFVKDNVVKENTLKMMNKIFEGLQAIHKEIMVGLSKAKNSISKETAESEKKFFESFENWKEPNNDDILDLLNDQERKLKHRYQCSKSLILRKLF
;
A
#
# COMPACT_ATOMS: atom_id res chain seq x y z
N MET A 1 -20.32 15.53 4.15
CA MET A 1 -19.58 15.07 2.95
C MET A 1 -18.11 15.51 2.92
N HIS A 2 -17.75 16.73 3.34
CA HIS A 2 -16.36 17.20 3.23
C HIS A 2 -15.33 16.45 4.11
N SER A 3 -15.73 15.98 5.30
CA SER A 3 -14.82 15.24 6.20
C SER A 3 -14.55 13.79 5.78
N PHE A 4 -15.42 13.19 4.96
CA PHE A 4 -15.27 11.80 4.49
C PHE A 4 -14.25 11.68 3.36
N LEU A 5 -14.16 12.70 2.52
CA LEU A 5 -13.15 12.80 1.47
C LEU A 5 -11.74 12.89 2.06
N ILE A 6 -11.56 13.53 3.22
CA ILE A 6 -10.24 13.76 3.82
C ILE A 6 -9.61 12.45 4.32
N ALA A 7 -10.41 11.51 4.87
CA ALA A 7 -9.88 10.21 5.31
C ALA A 7 -9.49 9.31 4.11
N ALA A 8 -10.32 9.26 3.08
CA ALA A 8 -10.03 8.50 1.86
C ALA A 8 -8.85 9.11 1.07
N VAL A 9 -8.78 10.44 0.98
CA VAL A 9 -7.67 11.16 0.34
C VAL A 9 -6.39 11.03 1.17
N ALA A 10 -6.44 11.04 2.51
CA ALA A 10 -5.25 10.82 3.35
C ALA A 10 -4.69 9.40 3.18
N PHE A 11 -5.55 8.36 3.11
CA PHE A 11 -5.09 7.00 2.82
C PHE A 11 -4.58 6.84 1.39
N LEU A 12 -5.21 7.50 0.41
CA LEU A 12 -4.75 7.50 -0.98
C LEU A 12 -3.47 8.31 -1.19
N SER A 13 -3.26 9.42 -0.48
CA SER A 13 -2.04 10.26 -0.61
C SER A 13 -0.86 9.72 0.20
N TYR A 14 -1.10 8.88 1.21
CA TYR A 14 -0.03 8.15 1.90
C TYR A 14 0.40 6.87 1.17
N THR A 15 -0.50 6.27 0.36
CA THR A 15 -0.23 5.02 -0.39
C THR A 15 0.03 5.22 -1.89
N CYS A 16 -0.40 6.35 -2.47
CA CYS A 16 -0.03 6.78 -3.82
C CYS A 16 1.09 7.82 -3.73
N GLY A 17 2.35 7.36 -3.74
CA GLY A 17 3.29 8.00 -4.65
C GLY A 17 2.68 7.86 -6.05
N ALA A 18 2.22 8.97 -6.62
CA ALA A 18 1.48 8.98 -7.87
C ALA A 18 2.21 8.16 -8.96
N PRO A 19 1.48 7.47 -9.86
CA PRO A 19 2.11 6.87 -11.03
C PRO A 19 2.66 8.00 -11.88
N ALA A 20 3.98 8.18 -11.86
CA ALA A 20 4.67 9.00 -12.83
C ALA A 20 4.75 8.20 -14.12
N ASP A 21 3.64 8.13 -14.85
CA ASP A 21 3.72 7.77 -16.25
C ASP A 21 4.15 8.98 -17.07
N SER A 22 5.08 8.63 -17.95
CA SER A 22 5.81 9.42 -18.90
C SER A 22 4.93 10.31 -19.80
N GLY A 23 5.34 11.57 -19.97
CA GLY A 23 4.99 12.38 -21.13
C GLY A 23 3.78 13.31 -20.96
N ALA A 24 3.96 14.43 -20.26
CA ALA A 24 3.14 15.62 -20.49
C ALA A 24 4.02 16.71 -21.13
N LEU A 25 3.74 16.99 -22.40
CA LEU A 25 4.27 18.11 -23.16
C LEU A 25 4.02 19.42 -22.40
N THR A 26 5.08 20.10 -22.00
CA THR A 26 4.98 21.48 -21.50
C THR A 26 4.54 22.38 -22.65
N LEU A 27 3.36 22.97 -22.48
CA LEU A 27 2.85 24.06 -23.31
C LEU A 27 3.87 25.20 -23.31
N ASN A 28 4.38 25.49 -24.51
CA ASN A 28 5.15 26.68 -24.84
C ASN A 28 4.20 27.87 -24.91
N GLU A 29 4.46 28.90 -24.10
CA GLU A 29 4.16 30.33 -24.29
C GLU A 29 4.69 30.99 -23.00
N SER A 30 5.59 31.96 -22.96
CA SER A 30 6.00 32.99 -23.91
C SER A 30 7.29 33.65 -23.37
N ASN A 31 8.28 33.93 -24.22
CA ASN A 31 9.35 34.90 -23.96
C ASN A 31 8.78 36.33 -24.03
N PRO A 32 9.30 37.33 -23.28
CA PRO A 32 10.50 38.02 -23.75
C PRO A 32 11.51 38.54 -22.69
N GLU A 33 12.78 38.46 -23.08
CA GLU A 33 13.94 39.38 -22.90
C GLU A 33 14.34 39.99 -21.53
N ASP A 34 15.66 39.80 -21.28
CA ASP A 34 16.65 40.62 -20.58
C ASP A 34 16.55 40.86 -19.06
N SER A 35 17.41 40.18 -18.31
CA SER A 35 18.71 40.75 -17.89
C SER A 35 19.48 39.79 -16.97
N ASP A 36 20.79 39.71 -17.21
CA ASP A 36 21.80 39.00 -16.43
C ASP A 36 21.75 39.37 -14.95
N GLU A 37 21.57 38.38 -14.08
CA GLU A 37 22.30 38.30 -12.81
C GLU A 37 22.42 36.84 -12.36
N SER A 38 23.63 36.47 -11.99
CA SER A 38 24.13 35.14 -11.63
C SER A 38 23.13 34.28 -10.83
N VAL A 39 22.58 33.26 -11.47
CA VAL A 39 21.96 32.12 -10.76
C VAL A 39 22.92 30.95 -10.90
N GLU A 40 23.55 30.59 -9.79
CA GLU A 40 24.27 29.33 -9.64
C GLU A 40 23.43 28.21 -10.26
N THR A 41 23.97 27.57 -11.30
CA THR A 41 23.41 26.35 -11.85
C THR A 41 23.51 25.26 -10.78
N SER A 42 22.49 25.21 -9.92
CA SER A 42 22.18 24.03 -9.14
C SER A 42 22.08 22.86 -10.12
N PRO A 43 22.68 21.70 -9.83
CA PRO A 43 22.52 20.54 -10.70
C PRO A 43 21.03 20.25 -10.84
N PRO A 44 20.59 19.71 -12.00
CA PRO A 44 19.20 19.37 -12.21
C PRO A 44 18.75 18.53 -11.01
N ILE A 45 17.72 19.02 -10.32
CA ILE A 45 17.06 18.25 -9.28
C ILE A 45 16.52 17.03 -10.00
N ASP A 46 17.28 15.94 -9.94
CA ASP A 46 16.84 14.63 -10.34
C ASP A 46 15.75 14.28 -9.33
N TRP A 47 14.50 14.51 -9.72
CA TRP A 47 13.30 14.00 -9.07
C TRP A 47 13.24 12.48 -9.25
N SER A 48 14.34 11.79 -8.92
CA SER A 48 14.28 10.43 -8.43
C SER A 48 13.38 10.49 -7.20
N SER A 49 12.10 10.18 -7.46
CA SER A 49 11.08 9.86 -6.48
C SER A 49 11.74 9.30 -5.23
N GLY A 50 11.42 9.86 -4.06
CA GLY A 50 11.95 9.49 -2.76
C GLY A 50 11.75 8.01 -2.44
N TYR A 51 12.52 7.15 -3.10
CA TYR A 51 12.85 5.81 -2.67
C TYR A 51 13.65 6.05 -1.41
N TRP A 52 13.07 5.69 -0.27
CA TRP A 52 13.80 5.57 0.97
C TRP A 52 15.12 4.87 0.65
N ILE A 53 16.24 5.61 0.73
CA ILE A 53 17.56 5.05 0.56
C ILE A 53 17.73 4.13 1.77
N THR A 54 17.30 2.87 1.63
CA THR A 54 17.50 1.88 2.69
C THR A 54 19.00 1.79 2.87
N THR A 55 19.47 2.12 4.07
CA THR A 55 20.88 2.27 4.47
C THR A 55 21.65 0.94 4.39
N THR A 56 21.01 -0.14 3.94
CA THR A 56 21.59 -1.46 3.78
C THR A 56 22.61 -1.48 2.65
N PRO A 57 23.89 -1.82 2.92
CA PRO A 57 24.91 -1.91 1.89
C PRO A 57 24.52 -2.95 0.82
N LEU A 58 24.88 -2.67 -0.44
CA LEU A 58 24.66 -3.60 -1.53
C LEU A 58 25.51 -4.86 -1.31
N PRO A 59 24.95 -6.07 -1.52
CA PRO A 59 25.71 -7.31 -1.43
C PRO A 59 26.76 -7.39 -2.57
N PRO A 60 27.87 -8.12 -2.40
CA PRO A 60 28.85 -8.30 -3.47
C PRO A 60 28.23 -9.04 -4.66
N ILE A 61 28.72 -8.77 -5.87
CA ILE A 61 28.30 -9.47 -7.09
C ILE A 61 28.67 -10.96 -6.99
N VAL A 62 27.74 -11.84 -7.36
CA VAL A 62 27.92 -13.30 -7.35
C VAL A 62 27.72 -13.85 -8.76
N ASN A 63 28.68 -14.66 -9.22
CA ASN A 63 28.57 -15.41 -10.47
C ASN A 63 27.92 -16.77 -10.19
N LEU A 64 26.59 -16.82 -10.32
CA LEU A 64 25.82 -18.05 -10.22
C LEU A 64 25.84 -18.85 -11.53
N PRO A 65 25.59 -20.17 -11.49
CA PRO A 65 25.23 -20.93 -12.69
C PRO A 65 24.07 -20.26 -13.44
N ASP A 66 24.11 -20.27 -14.77
CA ASP A 66 23.12 -19.55 -15.60
C ASP A 66 21.67 -19.96 -15.30
N ALA A 67 21.44 -21.26 -15.06
CA ALA A 67 20.13 -21.78 -14.70
C ALA A 67 19.62 -21.23 -13.35
N ASP A 68 20.50 -21.18 -12.34
CA ASP A 68 20.15 -20.67 -11.01
C ASP A 68 19.89 -19.17 -11.04
N LYS A 69 20.74 -18.43 -11.77
CA LYS A 69 20.56 -17.00 -12.04
C LYS A 69 19.21 -16.74 -12.72
N ALA A 70 18.86 -17.54 -13.73
CA ALA A 70 17.60 -17.38 -14.46
C ALA A 70 16.38 -17.58 -13.54
N ALA A 71 16.40 -18.59 -12.67
CA ALA A 71 15.31 -18.84 -11.71
C ALA A 71 15.12 -17.68 -10.72
N LEU A 72 16.23 -17.13 -10.18
CA LEU A 72 16.18 -15.99 -9.25
C LEU A 72 15.76 -14.70 -9.94
N CYS A 73 16.24 -14.45 -11.17
CA CYS A 73 15.80 -13.29 -11.96
C CYS A 73 14.34 -13.42 -12.43
N GLN A 74 13.82 -14.64 -12.61
CA GLN A 74 12.41 -14.85 -12.89
C GLN A 74 11.53 -14.51 -11.69
N PHE A 75 11.92 -14.93 -10.47
CA PHE A 75 11.23 -14.54 -9.24
C PHE A 75 11.22 -13.03 -9.03
N LEU A 76 12.36 -12.38 -9.26
CA LEU A 76 12.45 -10.91 -9.29
C LEU A 76 11.46 -10.28 -10.28
N GLY A 77 11.25 -10.92 -11.44
CA GLY A 77 10.27 -10.48 -12.43
C GLY A 77 8.82 -10.45 -11.93
N SER A 78 8.50 -11.19 -10.87
CA SER A 78 7.16 -11.19 -10.26
C SER A 78 6.92 -10.01 -9.31
N PHE A 79 7.95 -9.26 -8.91
CA PHE A 79 7.80 -8.22 -7.88
C PHE A 79 6.86 -7.10 -8.32
N GLU A 80 6.89 -6.73 -9.60
CA GLU A 80 5.99 -5.73 -10.15
C GLU A 80 4.53 -6.19 -10.09
N ALA A 81 4.27 -7.47 -10.37
CA ALA A 81 2.93 -8.03 -10.24
C ALA A 81 2.44 -7.97 -8.78
N PHE A 82 3.31 -8.29 -7.80
CA PHE A 82 2.96 -8.18 -6.38
C PHE A 82 2.64 -6.75 -5.96
N ARG A 83 3.37 -5.74 -6.46
CA ARG A 83 3.05 -4.32 -6.22
C ARG A 83 1.70 -3.92 -6.84
N MET A 84 1.43 -4.36 -8.06
CA MET A 84 0.16 -4.08 -8.71
C MET A 84 -1.02 -4.72 -7.98
N GLN A 85 -0.86 -5.94 -7.48
CA GLN A 85 -1.86 -6.59 -6.63
C GLN A 85 -2.07 -5.82 -5.32
N HIS A 86 -0.99 -5.37 -4.68
CA HIS A 86 -1.04 -4.56 -3.47
C HIS A 86 -1.85 -3.28 -3.68
N PHE A 87 -1.53 -2.52 -4.74
CA PHE A 87 -2.30 -1.35 -5.14
C PHE A 87 -3.78 -1.69 -5.40
N ALA A 88 -4.05 -2.76 -6.15
CA ALA A 88 -5.40 -3.17 -6.49
C ALA A 88 -6.26 -3.52 -5.26
N VAL A 89 -5.67 -4.18 -4.25
CA VAL A 89 -6.34 -4.50 -2.98
C VAL A 89 -6.78 -3.22 -2.25
N ILE A 90 -5.86 -2.27 -2.09
CA ILE A 90 -6.14 -0.99 -1.41
C ILE A 90 -7.18 -0.21 -2.20
N TRP A 91 -7.02 -0.11 -3.52
CA TRP A 91 -7.92 0.61 -4.40
C TRP A 91 -9.34 0.03 -4.34
N ALA A 92 -9.47 -1.29 -4.50
CA ALA A 92 -10.77 -1.97 -4.49
C ALA A 92 -11.49 -1.79 -3.15
N ALA A 93 -10.78 -1.94 -2.02
CA ALA A 93 -11.36 -1.74 -0.69
C ALA A 93 -11.85 -0.29 -0.49
N ASN A 94 -11.08 0.70 -0.93
CA ASN A 94 -11.47 2.11 -0.86
C ASN A 94 -12.68 2.42 -1.75
N MET A 95 -12.67 1.94 -3.00
CA MET A 95 -13.79 2.16 -3.94
C MET A 95 -15.08 1.52 -3.45
N GLU A 96 -14.98 0.32 -2.87
CA GLU A 96 -16.13 -0.34 -2.27
C GLU A 96 -16.65 0.43 -1.06
N PHE A 97 -15.76 0.89 -0.17
CA PHE A 97 -16.14 1.72 0.98
C PHE A 97 -16.87 3.00 0.55
N LEU A 98 -16.34 3.72 -0.44
CA LEU A 98 -16.96 4.94 -0.97
C LEU A 98 -18.33 4.66 -1.59
N SER A 99 -18.45 3.61 -2.42
CA SER A 99 -19.72 3.20 -3.01
C SER A 99 -20.76 2.82 -1.94
N ASN A 100 -20.35 2.09 -0.90
CA ASN A 100 -21.25 1.69 0.18
C ASN A 100 -21.66 2.89 1.04
N ALA A 101 -20.74 3.80 1.34
CA ALA A 101 -21.04 5.04 2.05
C ALA A 101 -22.03 5.93 1.26
N GLU A 102 -21.89 6.03 -0.06
CA GLU A 102 -22.83 6.78 -0.89
C GLU A 102 -24.25 6.17 -0.87
N LYS A 103 -24.34 4.84 -0.97
CA LYS A 103 -25.63 4.14 -1.13
C LYS A 103 -26.36 3.84 0.17
N HIS A 104 -25.63 3.54 1.24
CA HIS A 104 -26.20 2.88 2.43
C HIS A 104 -26.08 3.71 3.70
N PHE A 105 -25.22 4.74 3.75
CA PHE A 105 -24.94 5.47 4.98
C PHE A 105 -26.18 6.07 5.65
N ALA A 106 -27.11 6.66 4.89
CA ALA A 106 -28.32 7.24 5.46
C ALA A 106 -29.20 6.18 6.14
N LYS A 107 -29.27 4.98 5.56
CA LYS A 107 -30.03 3.85 6.11
C LYS A 107 -29.33 3.28 7.35
N GLU A 108 -28.02 3.03 7.28
CA GLU A 108 -27.21 2.51 8.39
C GLU A 108 -27.22 3.47 9.60
N LEU A 109 -27.15 4.78 9.35
CA LEU A 109 -27.29 5.81 10.37
C LEU A 109 -28.64 5.71 11.08
N GLN A 110 -29.73 5.58 10.32
CA GLN A 110 -31.07 5.49 10.89
C GLN A 110 -31.25 4.20 11.70
N GLU A 111 -30.78 3.07 11.18
CA GLU A 111 -30.83 1.76 11.87
C GLU A 111 -30.07 1.79 13.20
N GLU A 112 -28.86 2.36 13.23
CA GLU A 112 -28.07 2.44 14.46
C GLU A 112 -28.64 3.46 15.46
N MET A 113 -29.26 4.55 14.97
CA MET A 113 -30.05 5.46 15.81
C MET A 113 -31.25 4.73 16.43
N ASP A 114 -32.00 3.95 15.66
CA ASP A 114 -33.16 3.24 16.20
C ASP A 114 -32.76 2.17 17.23
N LYS A 115 -31.67 1.45 16.98
CA LYS A 115 -31.10 0.44 17.90
C LYS A 115 -30.71 1.05 19.25
N LEU A 116 -29.89 2.10 19.25
CA LEU A 116 -29.42 2.74 20.49
C LEU A 116 -30.54 3.44 21.28
N ARG A 117 -31.56 3.95 20.58
CA ARG A 117 -32.72 4.58 21.22
C ARG A 117 -33.58 3.54 21.95
N ASN A 118 -33.81 2.39 21.33
CA ASN A 118 -34.78 1.40 21.78
C ASN A 118 -34.20 0.33 22.73
N SER A 119 -32.88 0.23 22.88
CA SER A 119 -32.23 -0.77 23.73
C SER A 119 -31.29 -0.13 24.77
N PRO A 120 -31.67 -0.11 26.06
CA PRO A 120 -30.79 0.34 27.14
C PRO A 120 -29.52 -0.52 27.31
N ALA A 121 -29.59 -1.81 26.96
CA ALA A 121 -28.43 -2.70 26.96
C ALA A 121 -27.40 -2.28 25.92
N ASP A 122 -27.86 -1.79 24.76
CA ASP A 122 -26.96 -1.36 23.68
C ASP A 122 -26.27 -0.01 23.99
N ARG A 123 -26.83 0.79 24.91
CA ARG A 123 -26.17 2.02 25.39
C ARG A 123 -24.91 1.73 26.20
N LYS A 124 -24.75 0.50 26.73
CA LYS A 124 -23.50 0.06 27.36
C LYS A 124 -22.34 0.01 26.35
N TYR A 125 -22.62 -0.17 25.05
CA TYR A 125 -21.60 -0.14 23.99
C TYR A 125 -21.09 1.26 23.67
N MET A 126 -21.72 2.32 24.20
CA MET A 126 -21.15 3.67 24.13
C MET A 126 -19.83 3.78 24.90
N LYS A 127 -19.50 2.81 25.78
CA LYS A 127 -18.28 2.77 26.60
C LYS A 127 -18.04 4.10 27.36
N MET A 128 -19.13 4.74 27.77
CA MET A 128 -19.15 6.01 28.50
C MET A 128 -19.83 5.81 29.85
N ASP A 129 -19.60 6.76 30.77
CA ASP A 129 -20.34 6.82 32.02
C ASP A 129 -21.86 6.94 31.73
N PRO A 130 -22.75 6.27 32.50
CA PRO A 130 -24.19 6.33 32.29
C PRO A 130 -24.78 7.75 32.26
N THR A 131 -24.18 8.69 32.99
CA THR A 131 -24.59 10.10 33.02
C THR A 131 -24.26 10.79 31.71
N GLN A 132 -23.06 10.53 31.16
CA GLN A 132 -22.63 11.04 29.86
C GLN A 132 -23.45 10.45 28.72
N ALA A 133 -23.69 9.13 28.75
CA ALA A 133 -24.52 8.45 27.76
C ALA A 133 -25.96 9.03 27.74
N ASN A 134 -26.54 9.27 28.92
CA ASN A 134 -27.86 9.90 29.03
C ASN A 134 -27.86 11.36 28.56
N ALA A 135 -26.80 12.12 28.81
CA ALA A 135 -26.68 13.49 28.31
C ALA A 135 -26.63 13.54 26.78
N ILE A 136 -25.86 12.64 26.15
CA ILE A 136 -25.77 12.51 24.69
C ILE A 136 -27.12 12.14 24.10
N VAL A 137 -27.80 11.10 24.62
CA VAL A 137 -29.10 10.64 24.10
C VAL A 137 -30.19 11.72 24.20
N ARG A 138 -30.14 12.59 25.21
CA ARG A 138 -31.10 13.69 25.37
C ARG A 138 -30.84 14.86 24.43
N ASN A 139 -29.64 14.99 23.87
CA ASN A 139 -29.29 16.02 22.90
C ASN A 139 -29.31 15.44 21.48
N ALA A 140 -30.31 15.83 20.68
CA ALA A 140 -30.51 15.28 19.34
C ALA A 140 -29.29 15.45 18.40
N THR A 141 -28.55 16.55 18.53
CA THR A 141 -27.37 16.83 17.69
C THR A 141 -26.19 15.97 18.13
N ALA A 142 -25.90 15.95 19.44
CA ALA A 142 -24.81 15.13 19.98
C ALA A 142 -25.06 13.63 19.75
N TYR A 143 -26.31 13.20 19.87
CA TYR A 143 -26.72 11.84 19.58
C TYR A 143 -26.48 11.45 18.12
N LYS A 144 -26.92 12.28 17.17
CA LYS A 144 -26.74 12.02 15.74
C LYS A 144 -25.27 11.94 15.34
N GLU A 145 -24.43 12.87 15.83
CA GLU A 145 -22.99 12.84 15.55
C GLU A 145 -22.31 11.63 16.18
N PHE A 146 -22.67 11.25 17.42
CA PHE A 146 -22.15 10.03 18.04
C PHE A 146 -22.48 8.76 17.22
N VAL A 147 -23.74 8.61 16.77
CA VAL A 147 -24.13 7.44 15.96
C VAL A 147 -23.41 7.44 14.61
N LYS A 148 -23.33 8.61 13.97
CA LYS A 148 -22.61 8.80 12.71
C LYS A 148 -21.16 8.33 12.85
N ASP A 149 -20.44 8.77 13.87
CA ASP A 149 -19.04 8.36 14.11
C ASP A 149 -18.89 6.84 14.27
N ASN A 150 -19.84 6.18 14.93
CA ASN A 150 -19.83 4.72 15.06
C ASN A 150 -20.05 4.02 13.71
N VAL A 151 -21.02 4.47 12.91
CA VAL A 151 -21.26 3.90 11.56
C VAL A 151 -20.01 4.08 10.68
N VAL A 152 -19.37 5.26 10.71
CA VAL A 152 -18.10 5.48 10.00
C VAL A 152 -17.02 4.51 10.47
N LYS A 153 -16.87 4.36 11.79
CA LYS A 153 -15.86 3.49 12.38
C LYS A 153 -16.08 2.02 12.00
N GLU A 154 -17.31 1.53 12.06
CA GLU A 154 -17.64 0.15 11.68
C GLU A 154 -17.34 -0.11 10.21
N ASN A 155 -17.72 0.82 9.32
CA ASN A 155 -17.44 0.67 7.90
C ASN A 155 -15.94 0.78 7.59
N THR A 156 -15.20 1.62 8.32
CA THR A 156 -13.73 1.70 8.22
C THR A 156 -13.08 0.40 8.65
N LEU A 157 -13.56 -0.23 9.74
CA LEU A 157 -13.07 -1.54 10.18
C LEU A 157 -13.32 -2.63 9.14
N LYS A 158 -14.50 -2.65 8.50
CA LYS A 158 -14.78 -3.58 7.40
C LYS A 158 -13.80 -3.39 6.24
N MET A 159 -13.53 -2.14 5.86
CA MET A 159 -12.54 -1.82 4.82
C MET A 159 -11.14 -2.32 5.19
N MET A 160 -10.69 -2.04 6.42
CA MET A 160 -9.39 -2.50 6.91
C MET A 160 -9.27 -4.03 6.93
N ASN A 161 -10.33 -4.74 7.30
CA ASN A 161 -10.34 -6.21 7.26
C ASN A 161 -10.16 -6.72 5.83
N LYS A 162 -10.83 -6.11 4.84
CA LYS A 162 -10.67 -6.48 3.42
C LYS A 162 -9.26 -6.23 2.91
N ILE A 163 -8.66 -5.11 3.30
CA ILE A 163 -7.26 -4.81 2.98
C ILE A 163 -6.37 -5.90 3.58
N PHE A 164 -6.54 -6.21 4.87
CA PHE A 164 -5.76 -7.23 5.55
C PHE A 164 -5.87 -8.62 4.90
N GLU A 165 -7.08 -9.06 4.57
CA GLU A 165 -7.32 -10.31 3.83
C GLU A 165 -6.60 -10.32 2.46
N GLY A 166 -6.65 -9.21 1.72
CA GLY A 166 -5.95 -9.06 0.45
C GLY A 166 -4.42 -9.09 0.60
N LEU A 167 -3.88 -8.42 1.63
CA LEU A 167 -2.45 -8.46 1.95
C LEU A 167 -1.98 -9.87 2.32
N GLN A 168 -2.78 -10.62 3.09
CA GLN A 168 -2.50 -12.03 3.39
C GLN A 168 -2.46 -12.91 2.13
N ALA A 169 -3.35 -12.66 1.16
CA ALA A 169 -3.34 -13.36 -0.11
C ALA A 169 -2.06 -13.07 -0.91
N ILE A 170 -1.65 -11.80 -1.00
CA ILE A 170 -0.39 -11.39 -1.66
C ILE A 170 0.82 -12.05 -0.99
N HIS A 171 0.88 -12.02 0.35
CA HIS A 171 1.95 -12.67 1.09
C HIS A 171 2.04 -14.17 0.76
N LYS A 172 0.90 -14.87 0.68
CA LYS A 172 0.86 -16.27 0.28
C LYS A 172 1.41 -16.48 -1.14
N GLU A 173 1.07 -15.62 -2.09
CA GLU A 173 1.59 -15.69 -3.46
C GLU A 173 3.10 -15.45 -3.53
N ILE A 174 3.61 -14.48 -2.76
CA ILE A 174 5.05 -14.24 -2.60
C ILE A 174 5.75 -15.52 -2.10
N MET A 175 5.21 -16.16 -1.05
CA MET A 175 5.79 -17.39 -0.47
C MET A 175 5.76 -18.58 -1.43
N VAL A 176 4.72 -18.70 -2.25
CA VAL A 176 4.65 -19.70 -3.34
C VAL A 176 5.72 -19.41 -4.40
N GLY A 177 5.86 -18.17 -4.83
CA GLY A 177 6.89 -17.75 -5.78
C GLY A 177 8.31 -18.02 -5.26
N LEU A 178 8.55 -17.69 -3.99
CA LEU A 178 9.82 -17.91 -3.30
C LEU A 178 10.16 -19.41 -3.22
N SER A 179 9.20 -20.24 -2.81
CA SER A 179 9.39 -21.69 -2.73
C SER A 179 9.71 -22.30 -4.10
N LYS A 180 9.02 -21.83 -5.15
CA LYS A 180 9.31 -22.25 -6.53
C LYS A 180 10.72 -21.86 -6.95
N ALA A 181 11.16 -20.64 -6.65
CA ALA A 181 12.51 -20.18 -6.93
C ALA A 181 13.56 -21.02 -6.20
N LYS A 182 13.37 -21.24 -4.89
CA LYS A 182 14.25 -22.05 -4.03
C LYS A 182 14.38 -23.49 -4.53
N ASN A 183 13.30 -24.09 -5.02
CA ASN A 183 13.29 -25.45 -5.57
C ASN A 183 13.86 -25.55 -6.99
N SER A 184 14.04 -24.42 -7.68
CA SER A 184 14.53 -24.38 -9.07
C SER A 184 16.04 -24.09 -9.17
N ILE A 185 16.72 -23.87 -8.04
CA ILE A 185 18.16 -23.60 -7.97
C ILE A 185 18.90 -24.79 -7.38
N SER A 186 20.22 -24.85 -7.59
CA SER A 186 21.07 -25.85 -6.94
C SER A 186 21.06 -25.73 -5.41
N LYS A 187 21.38 -26.83 -4.71
CA LYS A 187 21.49 -26.83 -3.25
C LYS A 187 22.56 -25.87 -2.75
N GLU A 188 23.69 -25.82 -3.45
CA GLU A 188 24.81 -24.94 -3.15
C GLU A 188 24.38 -23.47 -3.28
N THR A 189 23.63 -23.13 -4.33
CA THR A 189 23.08 -21.78 -4.49
C THR A 189 22.06 -21.48 -3.39
N ALA A 190 21.15 -22.40 -3.07
CA ALA A 190 20.15 -22.21 -2.02
C ALA A 190 20.80 -21.98 -0.64
N GLU A 191 21.89 -22.69 -0.33
CA GLU A 191 22.67 -22.49 0.89
C GLU A 191 23.40 -21.15 0.89
N SER A 192 24.02 -20.75 -0.22
CA SER A 192 24.69 -19.46 -0.35
C SER A 192 23.73 -18.27 -0.25
N GLU A 193 22.46 -18.48 -0.60
CA GLU A 193 21.39 -17.48 -0.60
C GLU A 193 20.41 -17.64 0.57
N LYS A 194 20.81 -18.38 1.60
CA LYS A 194 19.96 -18.60 2.79
C LYS A 194 19.40 -17.31 3.39
N LYS A 195 20.23 -16.26 3.53
CA LYS A 195 19.80 -14.96 4.08
C LYS A 195 18.74 -14.26 3.22
N PHE A 196 18.80 -14.45 1.91
CA PHE A 196 17.79 -13.93 1.00
C PHE A 196 16.45 -14.62 1.24
N PHE A 197 16.41 -15.96 1.26
CA PHE A 197 15.18 -16.70 1.54
C PHE A 197 14.62 -16.40 2.94
N GLU A 198 15.49 -16.31 3.94
CA GLU A 198 15.13 -15.96 5.32
C GLU A 198 14.48 -14.57 5.43
N SER A 199 14.77 -13.63 4.53
CA SER A 199 14.14 -12.29 4.57
C SER A 199 12.63 -12.33 4.29
N PHE A 200 12.19 -13.31 3.52
CA PHE A 200 10.77 -13.57 3.26
C PHE A 200 10.20 -14.57 4.28
N GLU A 201 10.93 -15.65 4.60
CA GLU A 201 10.46 -16.69 5.51
C GLU A 201 10.26 -16.19 6.96
N ASN A 202 11.05 -15.21 7.40
CA ASN A 202 10.92 -14.61 8.74
C ASN A 202 9.92 -13.45 8.78
N TRP A 203 9.29 -13.13 7.65
CA TRP A 203 8.34 -12.04 7.58
C TRP A 203 7.08 -12.40 8.37
N LYS A 204 6.77 -11.59 9.39
CA LYS A 204 5.56 -11.73 10.20
C LYS A 204 4.36 -11.15 9.46
N GLU A 205 3.16 -11.28 10.05
CA GLU A 205 1.89 -10.84 9.45
C GLU A 205 2.04 -9.52 8.68
N PRO A 206 1.65 -9.50 7.38
CA PRO A 206 1.91 -8.36 6.52
C PRO A 206 1.10 -7.15 6.99
N ASN A 207 1.78 -6.06 7.32
CA ASN A 207 1.16 -4.73 7.27
C ASN A 207 1.32 -4.13 5.86
N ASN A 208 0.65 -3.02 5.59
CA ASN A 208 0.60 -2.39 4.28
C ASN A 208 1.98 -1.92 3.78
N ASP A 209 2.79 -1.33 4.66
CA ASP A 209 4.08 -0.74 4.25
C ASP A 209 5.17 -1.82 4.18
N ASP A 210 5.06 -2.87 4.99
CA ASP A 210 6.02 -3.97 5.06
C ASP A 210 6.17 -4.74 3.74
N ILE A 211 5.10 -4.92 2.95
CA ILE A 211 5.17 -5.65 1.67
C ILE A 211 6.07 -4.87 0.69
N LEU A 212 5.77 -3.57 0.53
CA LEU A 212 6.44 -2.74 -0.45
C LEU A 212 7.90 -2.51 -0.07
N ASP A 213 8.18 -2.27 1.21
CA ASP A 213 9.54 -2.10 1.71
C ASP A 213 10.38 -3.36 1.53
N LEU A 214 9.82 -4.53 1.83
CA LEU A 214 10.49 -5.82 1.59
C LEU A 214 10.78 -6.01 0.09
N LEU A 215 9.79 -5.82 -0.79
CA LEU A 215 9.97 -5.97 -2.23
C LEU A 215 11.02 -5.00 -2.78
N ASN A 216 11.02 -3.74 -2.34
CA ASN A 216 11.95 -2.71 -2.79
C ASN A 216 13.40 -3.01 -2.34
N ASP A 217 13.59 -3.35 -1.07
CA ASP A 217 14.90 -3.69 -0.53
C ASP A 217 15.48 -4.95 -1.20
N GLN A 218 14.65 -5.98 -1.39
CA GLN A 218 15.07 -7.23 -2.04
C GLN A 218 15.30 -7.06 -3.55
N GLU A 219 14.48 -6.28 -4.25
CA GLU A 219 14.68 -6.00 -5.69
C GLU A 219 16.04 -5.34 -5.94
N ARG A 220 16.37 -4.31 -5.15
CA ARG A 220 17.65 -3.61 -5.28
C ARG A 220 18.82 -4.56 -5.08
N LYS A 221 18.77 -5.39 -4.03
CA LYS A 221 19.80 -6.37 -3.70
C LYS A 221 19.95 -7.42 -4.79
N LEU A 222 18.85 -7.99 -5.29
CA LEU A 222 18.85 -9.02 -6.32
C LEU A 222 19.37 -8.50 -7.66
N LYS A 223 18.88 -7.33 -8.11
CA LYS A 223 19.34 -6.69 -9.35
C LYS A 223 20.84 -6.48 -9.35
N HIS A 224 21.38 -5.96 -8.24
CA HIS A 224 22.83 -5.74 -8.11
C HIS A 224 23.61 -7.04 -7.99
N ARG A 225 23.19 -7.96 -7.10
CA ARG A 225 23.94 -9.19 -6.78
C ARG A 225 24.09 -10.12 -7.98
N TYR A 226 23.00 -10.35 -8.71
CA TYR A 226 22.98 -11.31 -9.81
C TYR A 226 23.08 -10.67 -11.18
N GLN A 227 23.14 -9.34 -11.26
CA GLN A 227 23.15 -8.61 -12.53
C GLN A 227 21.96 -9.05 -13.39
N CYS A 228 20.77 -9.11 -12.79
CA CYS A 228 19.53 -9.32 -13.53
C CYS A 228 19.29 -8.05 -14.37
N SER A 229 19.57 -8.11 -15.67
CA SER A 229 19.13 -7.06 -16.60
C SER A 229 17.63 -6.89 -16.48
N LYS A 230 17.11 -5.64 -16.50
CA LYS A 230 15.66 -5.33 -16.44
C LYS A 230 14.90 -6.36 -17.26
N SER A 231 14.28 -7.35 -16.60
CA SER A 231 13.57 -8.39 -17.31
C SER A 231 12.33 -7.73 -17.87
N LEU A 232 12.35 -7.58 -19.19
CA LEU A 232 11.30 -7.04 -20.02
C LEU A 232 10.11 -8.01 -20.03
N ILE A 233 9.45 -8.22 -18.89
CA ILE A 233 8.23 -9.05 -18.86
C ILE A 233 7.03 -8.28 -19.44
N LEU A 234 7.09 -6.93 -19.50
CA LEU A 234 6.01 -6.11 -20.08
C LEU A 234 6.16 -5.76 -21.58
N ARG A 235 7.28 -6.08 -22.26
CA ARG A 235 7.43 -5.74 -23.69
C ARG A 235 6.71 -6.66 -24.68
N LYS A 236 5.93 -7.63 -24.21
CA LYS A 236 5.17 -8.55 -25.07
C LYS A 236 3.65 -8.42 -24.97
N LEU A 237 3.14 -7.40 -24.29
CA LEU A 237 1.70 -7.15 -24.16
C LEU A 237 1.22 -5.82 -24.75
N PHE A 238 2.07 -5.12 -25.51
CA PHE A 238 1.67 -3.99 -26.36
C PHE A 238 2.35 -4.10 -27.72
#